data_AF-A0A3M5HF56-F1
#
_entry.id   AF-A0A3M5HF56-F1
#
_cell.length_a   1.000
_cell.length_b   1.000
_cell.length_c   1.000
_cell.angle_alpha   90.00
_cell.angle_beta   90.00
_cell.angle_gamma   90.00
#
_symmetry.space_group_name_H-M   'P 1'
#
loop_
_entity.id
_entity.type
_entity.pdbx_description
1 polymer ?
#
loop_
_entity_poly.entity_id
_entity_poly.type
_entity_poly.pdbx_seq_one_letter_code
_entity_poly.pdbx_strand_id
1 'polypeptide(L)'
;GSTALQPSPRPEDGMVAASFQILGLAAPAGMGCLSIEHRCFTSARALVLSRATVVLGSPTSARNWFESRIRNRDKQQPCTLMHNVHELTLVMDTLFRL
;
A
#
# COMPACT_ATOMS: atom_id res chain seq x y z
N GLY A 1 -51.47 -44.19 -13.21
CA GLY A 1 -51.27 -42.73 -13.27
C GLY A 1 -52.01 -42.12 -12.11
N SER A 2 -51.56 -41.08 -11.42
CA SER A 2 -50.50 -40.15 -11.74
C SER A 2 -49.95 -39.54 -10.45
N THR A 3 -48.66 -39.24 -10.51
CA THR A 3 -47.78 -38.60 -9.54
C THR A 3 -48.37 -37.33 -8.91
N ALA A 4 -48.36 -37.24 -7.58
CA ALA A 4 -48.51 -35.98 -6.85
C ALA A 4 -47.15 -35.27 -6.80
N LEU A 5 -47.03 -34.15 -7.50
CA LEU A 5 -45.85 -33.28 -7.43
C LEU A 5 -45.94 -32.41 -6.18
N GLN A 6 -44.92 -32.54 -5.32
CA GLN A 6 -44.63 -31.67 -4.17
C GLN A 6 -44.46 -30.20 -4.59
N PRO A 7 -44.93 -29.22 -3.79
CA PRO A 7 -44.38 -27.88 -3.82
C PRO A 7 -43.04 -27.88 -3.07
N SER A 8 -41.95 -27.62 -3.80
CA SER A 8 -40.63 -27.38 -3.23
C SER A 8 -40.62 -26.02 -2.49
N PRO A 9 -40.17 -25.94 -1.22
CA PRO A 9 -39.94 -24.66 -0.58
C PRO A 9 -38.68 -24.02 -1.18
N ARG A 10 -38.85 -22.80 -1.69
CA ARG A 10 -37.75 -21.95 -2.18
C ARG A 10 -36.73 -21.74 -1.04
N PRO A 11 -35.41 -21.77 -1.29
CA PRO A 11 -34.47 -21.24 -0.34
C PRO A 11 -34.68 -19.72 -0.32
N GLU A 12 -35.23 -19.24 0.79
CA GLU A 12 -35.22 -17.83 1.14
C GLU A 12 -33.76 -17.37 1.10
N ASP A 13 -33.49 -16.37 0.27
CA ASP A 13 -32.21 -15.68 0.13
C ASP A 13 -31.92 -14.95 1.45
N GLY A 14 -31.53 -15.73 2.45
CA GLY A 14 -31.08 -15.24 3.74
C GLY A 14 -29.71 -14.66 3.56
N MET A 15 -29.65 -13.39 3.15
CA MET A 15 -28.43 -12.60 3.17
C MET A 15 -27.93 -12.60 4.62
N VAL A 16 -27.01 -13.51 4.95
CA VAL A 16 -26.34 -13.54 6.25
C VAL A 16 -25.50 -12.28 6.33
N ALA A 17 -26.04 -11.26 6.98
CA ALA A 17 -25.31 -10.04 7.29
C ALA A 17 -24.15 -10.41 8.21
N ALA A 18 -22.97 -10.60 7.62
CA ALA A 18 -21.74 -10.80 8.36
C ALA A 18 -21.49 -9.53 9.17
N SER A 19 -21.81 -9.59 10.47
CA SER A 19 -21.50 -8.53 11.42
C SER A 19 -20.01 -8.62 11.72
N PHE A 20 -19.18 -7.95 10.92
CA PHE A 20 -17.79 -7.76 11.27
C PHE A 20 -17.69 -6.64 12.30
N GLN A 21 -17.34 -7.00 13.53
CA GLN A 21 -16.85 -6.01 14.48
C GLN A 21 -15.41 -5.69 14.09
N ILE A 22 -15.18 -4.48 13.56
CA ILE A 22 -13.82 -3.94 13.43
C ILE A 22 -13.35 -3.70 14.86
N LEU A 23 -12.66 -4.68 15.44
CA LEU A 23 -11.86 -4.48 16.64
C LEU A 23 -10.92 -3.32 16.31
N GLY A 24 -11.17 -2.18 16.95
CA GLY A 24 -10.60 -0.89 16.58
C GLY A 24 -9.13 -1.03 16.21
N LEU A 25 -8.76 -0.49 15.05
CA LEU A 25 -7.38 -0.45 14.56
C LEU A 25 -6.47 -0.01 15.71
N ALA A 26 -5.80 -0.97 16.34
CA ALA A 26 -4.78 -0.69 17.33
C ALA A 26 -3.67 0.01 16.55
N ALA A 27 -3.65 1.34 16.61
CA ALA A 27 -2.52 2.11 16.14
C ALA A 27 -1.28 1.52 16.84
N PRO A 28 -0.28 0.98 16.11
CA PRO A 28 0.95 0.53 16.73
C PRO A 28 1.45 1.57 17.73
N ALA A 29 1.65 1.12 18.97
CA ALA A 29 2.10 1.96 20.06
C ALA A 29 3.41 2.64 19.64
N GLY A 30 3.34 3.96 19.42
CA GLY A 30 4.46 4.76 18.90
C GLY A 30 4.12 5.72 17.76
N MET A 31 2.90 5.71 17.21
CA MET A 31 2.56 6.62 16.09
C MET A 31 2.35 8.10 16.45
N GLY A 32 2.24 8.45 17.74
CA GLY A 32 2.29 9.84 18.24
C GLY A 32 1.35 10.84 17.55
N CYS A 33 1.53 12.13 17.86
CA CYS A 33 0.78 13.27 17.29
C CYS A 33 1.16 13.58 15.83
N LEU A 34 1.57 12.57 15.05
CA LEU A 34 2.00 12.76 13.67
C LEU A 34 0.80 13.00 12.76
N SER A 35 0.91 13.98 11.86
CA SER A 35 -0.12 14.22 10.86
C SER A 35 -0.28 12.99 9.95
N ILE A 36 -1.48 12.84 9.38
CA ILE A 36 -1.77 11.78 8.40
C ILE A 36 -0.77 11.85 7.24
N GLU A 37 -0.45 13.05 6.77
CA GLU A 37 0.54 13.26 5.70
C GLU A 37 1.92 12.71 6.07
N HIS A 38 2.40 12.99 7.30
CA HIS A 38 3.70 12.48 7.74
C HIS A 38 3.71 10.96 7.88
N ARG A 39 2.58 10.36 8.27
CA ARG A 39 2.42 8.90 8.32
C ARG A 39 2.47 8.30 6.92
N CYS A 40 1.73 8.86 5.97
CA CYS A 40 1.75 8.45 4.57
C CYS A 40 3.16 8.53 3.97
N PHE A 41 3.86 9.64 4.20
CA PHE A 41 5.26 9.82 3.81
C PHE A 41 6.16 8.72 4.39
N THR A 42 6.03 8.44 5.69
CA THR A 42 6.84 7.42 6.38
C THR A 42 6.61 6.03 5.80
N SER A 43 5.35 5.67 5.55
CA SER A 43 4.99 4.39 4.91
C SER A 43 5.52 4.30 3.47
N ALA A 44 5.36 5.36 2.68
CA ALA A 44 5.88 5.41 1.31
C ALA A 44 7.41 5.29 1.27
N ARG A 45 8.09 6.02 2.16
CA ARG A 45 9.56 5.95 2.32
C ARG A 45 10.02 4.54 2.63
N ALA A 46 9.35 3.86 3.57
CA ALA A 46 9.69 2.48 3.94
C ALA A 46 9.52 1.52 2.75
N LEU A 47 8.44 1.66 1.99
CA LEU A 47 8.18 0.87 0.79
C LEU A 47 9.30 1.05 -0.26
N VAL A 48 9.63 2.30 -0.60
CA VAL A 48 10.64 2.63 -1.60
C VAL A 48 12.01 2.08 -1.19
N LEU A 49 12.43 2.30 0.06
CA LEU A 49 13.72 1.82 0.55
C LEU A 49 13.80 0.29 0.59
N SER A 50 12.71 -0.39 0.95
CA SER A 50 12.64 -1.85 0.90
C SER A 50 12.86 -2.35 -0.53
N ARG A 51 12.16 -1.77 -1.52
CA ARG A 51 12.34 -2.16 -2.92
C ARG A 51 13.73 -1.79 -3.44
N ALA A 52 14.23 -0.62 -3.09
CA ALA A 52 15.54 -0.15 -3.54
C ALA A 52 16.68 -1.00 -2.97
N THR A 53 16.51 -1.53 -1.75
CA THR A 53 17.47 -2.48 -1.17
C THR A 53 17.55 -3.75 -2.00
N VAL A 54 16.43 -4.25 -2.51
CA VAL A 54 16.39 -5.43 -3.38
C VAL A 54 17.07 -5.14 -4.73
N VAL A 55 16.83 -3.98 -5.33
CA VAL A 55 17.38 -3.61 -6.65
C VAL A 55 18.89 -3.30 -6.57
N LEU A 56 19.31 -2.55 -5.55
CA LEU A 56 20.69 -2.05 -5.41
C LEU A 56 21.58 -2.95 -4.54
N GLY A 57 21.03 -4.03 -4.00
CA GLY A 57 21.75 -5.07 -3.26
C GLY A 57 22.20 -4.69 -1.85
N SER A 58 21.97 -3.47 -1.37
CA SER A 58 22.24 -3.10 0.02
C SER A 58 21.36 -1.96 0.54
N PRO A 59 21.05 -1.94 1.86
CA PRO A 59 20.32 -0.83 2.48
C PRO A 59 21.05 0.51 2.37
N THR A 60 22.38 0.49 2.42
CA THR A 60 23.22 1.70 2.30
C THR A 60 23.12 2.28 0.89
N SER A 61 23.24 1.43 -0.14
CA SER A 61 23.06 1.85 -1.54
C SER A 61 21.66 2.39 -1.78
N ALA A 62 20.63 1.75 -1.21
CA ALA A 62 19.24 2.19 -1.30
C ALA A 62 19.04 3.59 -0.71
N ARG A 63 19.59 3.84 0.48
CA ARG A 63 19.51 5.14 1.16
C ARG A 63 20.24 6.22 0.37
N ASN A 64 21.46 5.92 -0.08
CA ASN A 64 22.27 6.83 -0.88
C ASN A 64 21.55 7.19 -2.18
N TRP A 65 20.98 6.21 -2.90
CA TRP A 65 20.16 6.46 -4.08
C TRP A 65 18.93 7.31 -3.76
N PHE A 66 18.25 6.99 -2.65
CA PHE A 66 17.03 7.67 -2.24
C PHE A 66 17.23 9.16 -1.92
N GLU A 67 18.41 9.50 -1.42
CA GLU A 67 18.83 10.87 -1.07
C GLU A 67 19.64 11.54 -2.21
N SER A 68 20.02 10.79 -3.24
CA SER A 68 20.78 11.32 -4.38
C SER A 68 19.88 11.96 -5.42
N ARG A 69 20.44 12.92 -6.16
CA ARG A 69 19.77 13.53 -7.32
C ARG A 69 19.72 12.49 -8.44
N ILE A 70 18.52 12.09 -8.85
CA ILE A 70 18.40 11.16 -9.98
C ILE A 70 18.69 11.92 -11.28
N ARG A 71 19.57 11.35 -12.10
CA ARG A 71 20.05 11.96 -13.35
C ARG A 71 18.96 12.16 -14.41
N ASN A 72 17.90 11.34 -14.36
CA ASN A 72 16.82 11.31 -15.36
C ASN A 72 15.59 12.19 -15.04
N ARG A 73 15.53 12.85 -13.87
CA ARG A 73 14.39 13.68 -13.46
C ARG A 73 14.86 14.95 -12.78
N ASP A 74 15.16 15.97 -13.58
CA ASP A 74 15.40 17.36 -13.16
C ASP A 74 16.32 17.57 -11.95
N LYS A 75 17.19 16.59 -11.66
CA LYS A 75 18.02 16.53 -10.47
C LYS A 75 17.24 16.56 -9.14
N GLN A 76 15.97 16.13 -9.13
CA GLN A 76 15.19 15.97 -7.91
C GLN A 76 15.57 14.68 -7.18
N GLN A 77 15.51 14.73 -5.85
CA GLN A 77 15.75 13.59 -5.00
C GLN A 77 14.44 12.80 -4.86
N PRO A 78 14.46 11.46 -4.98
CA PRO A 78 13.24 10.67 -4.85
C PRO A 78 12.59 10.83 -3.46
N CYS A 79 13.36 11.20 -2.42
CA CYS A 79 12.81 11.56 -1.11
C CYS A 79 11.88 12.80 -1.10
N THR A 80 11.97 13.66 -2.11
CA THR A 80 11.10 14.84 -2.26
C THR A 80 9.84 14.57 -3.08
N LEU A 81 9.72 13.37 -3.66
CA LEU A 81 8.64 12.98 -4.59
C LEU A 81 7.81 11.84 -3.99
N MET A 82 7.13 12.12 -2.88
CA MET A 82 6.30 11.13 -2.18
C MET A 82 5.02 11.73 -1.58
N HIS A 83 4.61 12.92 -2.00
CA HIS A 83 3.44 13.59 -1.44
C HIS A 83 2.13 13.02 -1.99
N ASN A 84 2.17 12.44 -3.19
CA ASN A 84 1.01 11.84 -3.84
C ASN A 84 1.37 10.52 -4.54
N VAL A 85 0.33 9.78 -4.92
CA VAL A 85 0.46 8.47 -5.57
C VAL A 85 1.19 8.55 -6.91
N HIS A 86 1.00 9.64 -7.66
CA HIS A 86 1.67 9.83 -8.94
C HIS A 86 3.19 9.94 -8.75
N GLU A 87 3.66 10.83 -7.88
CA GLU A 87 5.08 10.99 -7.55
C GLU A 87 5.71 9.67 -7.08
N LEU A 88 5.02 8.95 -6.19
CA LEU A 88 5.48 7.65 -5.71
C LEU A 88 5.62 6.63 -6.86
N THR A 89 4.65 6.59 -7.76
CA THR A 89 4.69 5.70 -8.95
C THR A 89 5.91 5.99 -9.80
N LEU A 90 6.23 7.27 -9.96
CA LEU A 90 7.39 7.70 -10.75
C LEU A 90 8.72 7.34 -10.10
N VAL A 91 8.81 7.47 -8.77
CA VAL A 91 9.99 7.02 -8.01
C VAL A 91 10.19 5.51 -8.17
N MET A 92 9.11 4.73 -8.06
CA MET A 92 9.17 3.28 -8.21
C MET A 92 9.54 2.86 -9.65
N ASP A 93 8.95 3.49 -10.66
CA ASP A 93 9.29 3.25 -12.06
C ASP A 93 10.75 3.60 -12.36
N THR A 94 11.25 4.71 -11.81
CA THR A 94 12.65 5.10 -11.97
C THR A 94 13.59 4.08 -11.33
N LEU A 95 13.20 3.54 -10.16
CA LEU A 95 13.93 2.47 -9.50
C LEU A 95 13.95 1.17 -10.33
N PHE A 96 12.85 0.84 -11.00
CA PHE A 96 12.76 -0.34 -11.87
C PHE A 96 13.58 -0.24 -13.16
N ARG A 97 13.99 0.97 -13.53
CA ARG A 97 14.81 1.24 -14.71
C ARG A 97 16.32 1.29 -14.40
N LEU A 98 16.72 1.12 -13.14
CA LEU A 98 18.13 0.94 -12.74
C LEU A 98 18.59 -0.49 -13.00
#